data_AF-A0A7Z0SWC3-F1
#
_entry.id   AF-A0A7Z0SWC3-F1
#
_cell.length_a   1.000
_cell.length_b   1.000
_cell.length_c   1.000
_cell.angle_alpha   90.00
_cell.angle_beta   90.00
_cell.angle_gamma   90.00
#
_symmetry.space_group_name_H-M   'P 1'
#
loop_
_entity.id
_entity.type
_entity.pdbx_description
1 polymer ?
#
loop_
_entity_poly.entity_id
_entity_poly.type
_entity_poly.pdbx_seq_one_letter_code
_entity_poly.pdbx_strand_id
1 'polypeptide(L)'
;MPEIRTIRTARTAHDCQAEPCANTIRPGEQYLAAALPPGDEHVGNEHWGRLRICEPCATRWGQTLDEQVTPRRPRRPTPSTPEETP
;
A
#
# COMPACT_ATOMS: atom_id res chain seq x y z
N MET A 1 2.44 12.53 -3.01
CA MET A 1 2.46 11.83 -4.31
C MET A 1 1.68 10.54 -4.17
N PRO A 2 0.95 10.05 -5.20
CA PRO A 2 0.16 8.85 -5.05
C PRO A 2 1.09 7.65 -4.90
N GLU A 3 1.16 7.11 -3.68
CA GLU A 3 1.88 5.88 -3.39
C GLU A 3 1.24 4.76 -4.20
N ILE A 4 2.00 4.16 -5.12
CA ILE A 4 1.50 3.00 -5.86
C ILE A 4 1.40 1.86 -4.87
N ARG A 5 0.16 1.41 -4.64
CA ARG A 5 -0.21 0.41 -3.63
C ARG A 5 -0.84 -0.78 -4.34
N THR A 6 -0.22 -1.95 -4.23
CA THR A 6 -0.70 -3.19 -4.86
C THR A 6 -0.84 -4.28 -3.81
N ILE A 7 -2.01 -4.91 -3.73
CA ILE A 7 -2.17 -6.14 -2.93
C ILE A 7 -1.59 -7.34 -3.68
N ARG A 8 -0.79 -8.12 -2.97
CA ARG A 8 -0.17 -9.35 -3.47
C ARG A 8 -0.39 -10.48 -2.47
N THR A 9 -0.40 -11.71 -2.96
CA THR A 9 -0.37 -12.90 -2.13
C THR A 9 1.07 -13.40 -2.03
N ALA A 10 1.52 -13.67 -0.81
CA ALA A 10 2.84 -14.20 -0.55
C ALA A 10 2.96 -15.64 -1.06
N ARG A 11 3.99 -15.90 -1.86
CA ARG A 11 4.36 -17.27 -2.27
C ARG A 11 5.39 -17.91 -1.33
N THR A 12 6.13 -17.07 -0.63
CA THR A 12 7.18 -17.41 0.34
C THR A 12 7.00 -16.55 1.58
N ALA A 13 7.61 -16.94 2.70
CA ALA A 13 7.60 -16.11 3.89
C ALA A 13 8.38 -14.80 3.65
N HIS A 14 7.86 -13.69 4.16
CA HIS A 14 8.52 -12.39 4.12
C HIS A 14 8.38 -11.69 5.47
N ASP A 15 9.40 -10.95 5.88
CA ASP A 15 9.26 -10.05 7.02
C ASP A 15 8.47 -8.81 6.63
N CYS A 16 7.60 -8.37 7.53
CA CYS A 16 6.93 -7.09 7.40
C CYS A 16 7.97 -5.97 7.55
N GLN A 17 8.05 -5.08 6.56
CA GLN A 17 9.05 -4.01 6.51
C GLN A 17 8.56 -2.71 7.18
N ALA A 18 7.38 -2.72 7.82
CA ALA A 18 6.97 -1.61 8.69
C ALA A 18 7.53 -1.82 10.09
N GLU A 19 8.35 -0.89 10.58
CA GLU A 19 8.67 -0.82 12.00
C GLU A 19 7.50 -0.19 12.81
N PRO A 20 7.23 -0.61 14.05
CA PRO A 20 7.84 -1.73 14.78
C PRO A 20 7.11 -3.07 14.52
N CYS A 21 6.42 -3.23 13.40
CA CYS A 21 5.67 -4.45 13.07
C CYS A 21 6.61 -5.60 12.71
N ALA A 22 7.19 -6.26 13.72
CA ALA A 22 8.06 -7.43 13.59
C ALA A 22 7.29 -8.73 13.23
N ASN A 23 6.24 -8.62 12.41
CA ASN A 23 5.42 -9.75 12.00
C ASN A 23 5.96 -10.38 10.72
N THR A 24 5.84 -11.70 10.61
CA THR A 24 6.10 -12.43 9.37
C THR A 24 4.83 -12.58 8.54
N ILE A 25 4.90 -12.25 7.26
CA ILE A 25 3.92 -12.55 6.22
C ILE A 25 4.18 -13.99 5.75
N ARG A 26 3.22 -14.88 5.96
CA ARG A 26 3.32 -16.30 5.61
C ARG A 26 2.87 -16.56 4.16
N PRO A 27 3.33 -17.66 3.52
CA PRO A 27 2.78 -18.09 2.25
C PRO A 27 1.25 -18.23 2.30
N GLY A 28 0.57 -17.72 1.29
CA GLY A 28 -0.90 -17.65 1.22
C GLY A 28 -1.52 -16.41 1.85
N GLU A 29 -0.81 -15.67 2.70
CA GLU A 29 -1.30 -14.39 3.24
C GLU A 29 -1.22 -13.28 2.19
N GLN A 30 -2.15 -12.33 2.29
CA GLN A 30 -2.11 -11.11 1.51
C GLN A 30 -1.25 -10.06 2.20
N TYR A 31 -0.52 -9.29 1.41
CA TYR A 31 0.30 -8.18 1.86
C TYR A 31 0.21 -7.01 0.89
N LEU A 32 0.42 -5.81 1.42
CA LEU A 32 0.46 -4.58 0.66
C LEU A 32 1.89 -4.31 0.20
N ALA A 33 2.10 -4.23 -1.11
CA ALA A 33 3.32 -3.71 -1.69
C ALA A 33 3.12 -2.22 -1.98
N ALA A 34 3.85 -1.36 -1.28
CA ALA A 34 3.75 0.09 -1.39
C ALA A 34 5.08 0.67 -1.89
N ALA A 35 5.00 1.60 -2.85
CA ALA A 35 6.17 2.36 -3.25
C ALA A 35 6.61 3.28 -2.09
N LEU A 36 7.87 3.20 -1.69
CA LEU A 36 8.40 4.02 -0.60
C LEU A 36 8.86 5.37 -1.16
N PRO A 37 8.69 6.48 -0.39
CA PRO A 37 9.18 7.77 -0.82
C PRO A 37 10.71 7.75 -0.98
N PRO A 38 11.27 8.44 -1.99
CA PRO A 38 12.71 8.58 -2.12
C PRO A 38 13.27 9.31 -0.89
N GLY A 39 14.31 8.76 -0.26
CA GLY A 39 14.96 9.37 0.91
C GLY A 39 14.67 8.70 2.24
N ASP A 40 13.94 7.58 2.28
CA ASP A 40 13.80 6.77 3.49
C ASP A 40 15.10 5.99 3.74
N GLU A 41 15.94 6.51 4.65
CA GLU A 41 17.31 6.01 4.92
C GLU A 41 17.33 4.53 5.36
N HIS A 42 16.20 4.03 5.86
CA HIS A 42 16.06 2.65 6.32
C HIS A 42 15.87 1.63 5.20
N VAL A 43 15.59 2.06 3.96
CA VAL A 43 15.18 1.15 2.88
C VAL A 43 16.10 1.20 1.65
N GLY A 44 17.15 2.02 1.69
CA GLY A 44 18.14 2.11 0.63
C GLY A 44 17.53 2.50 -0.74
N ASN A 45 17.99 1.86 -1.82
CA ASN A 45 17.41 2.01 -3.17
C ASN A 45 16.14 1.15 -3.39
N GLU A 46 15.62 0.47 -2.36
CA GLU A 46 14.45 -0.38 -2.52
C GLU A 46 13.20 0.50 -2.64
N HIS A 47 12.75 0.70 -3.88
CA HIS A 47 11.61 1.54 -4.22
C HIS A 47 10.26 0.99 -3.71
N TRP A 48 10.22 -0.15 -3.01
CA TRP A 48 9.00 -0.88 -2.65
C TRP A 48 9.11 -1.58 -1.28
N GLY A 49 8.23 -1.24 -0.34
CA GLY A 49 8.09 -1.92 0.95
C GLY A 49 6.95 -2.95 0.95
N ARG A 50 7.15 -4.06 1.68
CA ARG A 50 6.15 -5.11 1.91
C ARG A 50 5.55 -4.97 3.31
N LEU A 51 4.24 -4.82 3.38
CA LEU A 51 3.51 -4.58 4.62
C LEU A 51 2.48 -5.67 4.84
N ARG A 52 2.50 -6.27 6.02
CA ARG A 52 1.41 -7.17 6.42
C ARG A 52 0.12 -6.37 6.55
N ILE A 53 -0.99 -6.95 6.12
CA ILE A 53 -2.31 -6.36 6.35
C ILE A 53 -2.68 -6.60 7.82
N CYS A 54 -2.32 -5.64 8.67
CA CYS A 54 -2.61 -5.65 10.10
C CYS A 54 -2.83 -4.22 10.61
N GLU A 55 -3.53 -4.08 11.74
CA GLU A 55 -3.86 -2.78 12.34
C GLU A 55 -2.66 -1.85 12.52
N PRO A 56 -1.50 -2.28 13.08
CA PRO A 56 -0.36 -1.36 13.25
C PRO A 56 0.18 -0.84 11.92
N CYS A 57 0.21 -1.66 10.87
CA CYS A 57 0.61 -1.23 9.53
C CYS A 57 -0.42 -0.28 8.91
N ALA A 58 -1.71 -0.51 9.18
CA ALA A 58 -2.79 0.35 8.68
C ALA A 58 -2.67 1.76 9.27
N THR A 59 -2.57 1.83 10.60
CA THR A 59 -2.44 3.08 11.35
C THR A 59 -1.20 3.86 10.95
N ARG A 60 -0.04 3.20 10.78
CA ARG A 60 1.21 3.86 10.36
C ARG A 60 1.06 4.57 9.00
N TRP A 61 0.24 4.01 8.12
CA TRP A 61 0.01 4.55 6.78
C TRP A 61 -1.30 5.34 6.67
N GLY A 62 -1.92 5.69 7.80
CA GLY A 62 -3.16 6.48 7.85
C GLY A 62 -4.34 5.79 7.17
N GLN A 63 -4.38 4.45 7.18
CA GLN A 63 -5.41 3.63 6.54
C GLN A 63 -6.13 2.76 7.56
N THR A 64 -7.34 2.37 7.21
CA THR A 64 -8.04 1.23 7.83
C THR A 64 -7.56 -0.09 7.25
N LEU A 65 -7.85 -1.21 7.92
CA LEU A 65 -7.59 -2.54 7.38
C LEU A 65 -8.31 -2.77 6.04
N ASP A 66 -9.56 -2.34 5.94
CA ASP A 66 -10.38 -2.45 4.73
C ASP A 66 -9.72 -1.75 3.53
N GLU A 67 -9.18 -0.55 3.75
CA GLU A 67 -8.46 0.22 2.72
C GLU A 67 -7.15 -0.46 2.27
N GLN A 68 -6.51 -1.24 3.14
CA GLN A 68 -5.37 -2.06 2.73
C GLN A 68 -5.80 -3.22 1.85
N VAL A 69 -6.81 -3.99 2.27
CA VAL A 69 -7.29 -5.17 1.52
C VAL A 69 -7.88 -4.76 0.17
N THR A 70 -8.51 -3.59 0.13
CA THR A 70 -9.19 -3.06 -1.05
C THR A 70 -8.59 -1.71 -1.43
N PRO A 71 -7.37 -1.66 -2.01
CA PRO A 71 -6.75 -0.41 -2.39
C PRO A 71 -7.67 0.28 -3.38
N ARG A 72 -8.26 1.41 -2.95
CA ARG A 72 -9.19 2.19 -3.78
C ARG A 72 -8.45 2.55 -5.05
N ARG A 73 -8.84 1.91 -6.16
CA ARG A 73 -8.37 2.32 -7.49
C ARG A 73 -8.70 3.80 -7.59
N PRO A 74 -7.74 4.69 -7.90
CA PRO A 74 -8.07 6.09 -8.12
C PRO A 74 -9.15 6.09 -9.19
N ARG A 75 -10.36 6.53 -8.83
CA ARG A 75 -11.42 6.77 -9.80
C ARG A 75 -10.79 7.76 -10.77
N ARG A 76 -10.51 7.30 -12.01
CA ARG A 76 -10.20 8.19 -13.11
C ARG A 76 -11.32 9.25 -13.09
N PRO A 77 -11.02 10.55 -12.93
CA PRO A 77 -12.06 11.55 -13.06
C PRO A 77 -12.68 11.33 -14.43
N THR A 78 -13.96 10.98 -14.45
CA THR A 78 -14.76 11.02 -15.67
C THR A 78 -14.61 12.45 -16.20
N PRO A 79 -14.22 12.67 -17.46
CA PRO A 79 -14.23 14.01 -18.00
C PRO A 79 -15.67 14.51 -17.91
N SER A 80 -15.91 15.52 -17.06
CA SER A 80 -17.16 16.25 -17.06
C SER A 80 -17.26 16.92 -18.43
N THR A 81 -18.24 16.52 -19.22
CA THR A 81 -18.64 17.23 -20.43
C THR A 81 -18.88 18.70 -20.05
N PRO A 82 -18.27 19.69 -20.72
CA PRO A 82 -18.62 21.09 -20.48
C PRO A 82 -20.10 21.26 -20.84
N GLU A 83 -20.92 21.58 -19.84
CA GLU A 83 -22.31 21.94 -20.05
C GLU A 83 -22.34 23.30 -20.75
N GLU A 84 -22.76 23.26 -22.01
CA GLU A 84 -22.89 24.41 -22.89
C GLU A 84 -23.93 25.37 -22.30
N THR A 85 -23.52 26.62 -22.12
CA THR A 85 -24.31 27.73 -21.60
C THR A 85 -25.45 28.10 -22.54
N PRO A 86 -26.65 28.39 -22.01
CA PRO A 86 -27.50 29.43 -22.58
C PRO A 86 -27.61 30.65 -21.67
#